data_AF-A0A1F9PQX8-F1
#
_entry.id   AF-A0A1F9PQX8-F1
#
_cell.length_a   1.000
_cell.length_b   1.000
_cell.length_c   1.000
_cell.angle_alpha   90.00
_cell.angle_beta   90.00
_cell.angle_gamma   90.00
#
_symmetry.space_group_name_H-M   'P 1'
#
loop_
_entity.id
_entity.type
_entity.pdbx_description
1 polymer ?
#
loop_
_entity_poly.entity_id
_entity_poly.type
_entity_poly.pdbx_seq_one_letter_code
_entity_poly.pdbx_strand_id
1 'polypeptide(L)'
;MGCPIIIRYHEGVQSYLVLDDNPRELLRHVGFTEPLSIRPWLGSVDPDEARADWAEMLAEDPDNYQIADEDNQVYCMERSDWDLCTMWPPRP
;
A
#
# COMPACT_ATOMS: atom_id res chain seq x y z
N MET A 1 7.70 -17.10 -4.41
CA MET A 1 6.62 -16.83 -3.44
C MET A 1 6.29 -15.38 -3.64
N GLY A 2 5.05 -15.07 -4.03
CA GLY A 2 4.67 -13.69 -4.34
C GLY A 2 4.75 -12.83 -3.08
N CYS A 3 5.09 -11.56 -3.25
CA CYS A 3 5.12 -10.60 -2.15
C CYS A 3 3.67 -10.31 -1.70
N PRO A 4 3.35 -10.41 -0.39
CA PRO A 4 2.02 -10.06 0.09
C PRO A 4 1.78 -8.55 -0.05
N ILE A 5 0.57 -8.22 -0.49
CA ILE A 5 0.11 -6.85 -0.70
C ILE A 5 -1.23 -6.68 0.00
N ILE A 6 -1.42 -5.57 0.69
CA ILE A 6 -2.70 -5.20 1.29
C ILE A 6 -3.25 -4.01 0.50
N ILE A 7 -4.49 -4.13 0.05
CA ILE A 7 -5.19 -3.13 -0.73
C ILE A 7 -6.25 -2.50 0.16
N ARG A 8 -6.12 -1.20 0.41
CA ARG A 8 -7.08 -0.38 1.15
C ARG A 8 -8.00 0.33 0.16
N TYR A 9 -9.31 0.18 0.34
CA TYR A 9 -10.32 0.89 -0.45
C TYR A 9 -10.87 2.08 0.35
N HIS A 10 -10.65 3.30 -0.11
CA HIS A 10 -11.13 4.49 0.59
C HIS A 10 -11.55 5.59 -0.40
N GLU A 11 -12.77 6.11 -0.26
CA GLU A 11 -13.31 7.21 -1.07
C GLU A 11 -13.12 7.03 -2.60
N GLY A 12 -13.24 5.80 -3.09
CA GLY A 12 -13.13 5.48 -4.52
C GLY A 12 -11.69 5.43 -5.05
N VAL A 13 -10.68 5.56 -4.20
CA VAL A 13 -9.27 5.30 -4.53
C VAL A 13 -8.73 4.11 -3.78
N GLN A 14 -7.65 3.53 -4.30
CA GLN A 14 -6.96 2.41 -3.68
C GLN A 14 -5.59 2.84 -3.17
N SER A 15 -5.28 2.42 -1.95
CA SER A 15 -3.97 2.55 -1.34
C SER A 15 -3.39 1.15 -1.15
N TYR A 16 -2.07 1.05 -1.11
CA TYR A 16 -1.39 -0.23 -1.15
C TYR A 16 -0.32 -0.33 -0.08
N LEU A 17 -0.28 -1.42 0.66
CA LEU A 17 0.83 -1.77 1.54
C LEU A 17 1.52 -3.01 0.97
N VAL A 18 2.80 -2.87 0.62
CA VAL A 18 3.61 -3.97 0.07
C VAL A 18 4.52 -4.47 1.18
N LEU A 19 4.48 -5.78 1.44
CA LEU A 19 5.22 -6.45 2.51
C LEU A 19 6.33 -7.33 1.91
N ASP A 20 7.17 -6.74 1.05
CA ASP A 20 8.35 -7.40 0.49
C ASP A 20 9.59 -7.17 1.38
N ASP A 21 10.80 -7.39 0.85
CA ASP A 21 12.06 -7.15 1.58
C ASP A 21 12.23 -5.69 2.06
N ASN A 22 11.47 -4.75 1.49
CA ASN A 22 11.44 -3.34 1.87
C ASN A 22 9.98 -2.86 2.05
N PRO A 23 9.34 -3.24 3.17
CA PRO A 23 7.93 -2.96 3.40
C PRO A 23 7.60 -1.47 3.29
N ARG A 24 6.49 -1.15 2.62
CA ARG A 24 6.13 0.23 2.28
C ARG A 24 4.66 0.40 2.00
N GLU A 25 4.13 1.53 2.44
CA GLU A 25 2.77 1.97 2.15
C GLU A 25 2.76 3.04 1.06
N LEU A 26 1.76 2.96 0.20
CA LEU A 26 1.37 3.98 -0.75
C LEU A 26 -0.04 4.42 -0.41
N LEU A 27 -0.14 5.64 0.09
CA LEU A 27 -1.41 6.28 0.42
C LEU A 27 -1.83 7.20 -0.72
N ARG A 28 -3.06 7.02 -1.20
CA ARG A 28 -3.70 7.95 -2.12
C ARG A 28 -4.63 8.86 -1.36
N HIS A 29 -4.54 10.15 -1.64
CA HIS A 29 -5.32 11.20 -0.97
C HIS A 29 -6.16 11.95 -2.01
N VAL A 30 -7.49 11.87 -1.88
CA VAL A 30 -8.41 12.60 -2.77
C VAL A 30 -8.50 14.05 -2.31
N GLY A 31 -8.33 15.00 -3.24
CA GLY A 31 -8.48 16.43 -2.95
C GLY A 31 -7.24 17.13 -2.40
N PHE A 32 -6.09 16.44 -2.30
CA PHE A 32 -4.82 17.03 -1.90
C PHE A 32 -3.95 17.42 -3.10
N THR A 33 -3.06 18.40 -2.92
CA THR A 33 -2.11 18.86 -3.96
C THR A 33 -1.12 17.76 -4.35
N GLU A 34 -0.72 16.92 -3.40
CA GLU A 34 0.05 15.70 -3.62
C GLU A 34 -0.92 14.51 -3.49
N PRO A 35 -1.37 13.92 -4.60
CA PRO A 35 -2.41 12.89 -4.59
C PRO A 35 -1.92 11.53 -4.08
N LEU A 36 -0.61 11.40 -3.85
CA LEU A 36 0.06 10.15 -3.54
C LEU A 36 1.24 10.39 -2.60
N SER A 37 1.37 9.54 -1.58
CA SER A 37 2.48 9.55 -0.62
C SER A 37 3.00 8.12 -0.44
N ILE A 38 4.30 7.94 -0.60
CA ILE A 38 4.97 6.66 -0.34
C ILE A 38 5.78 6.78 0.94
N ARG A 39 5.63 5.82 1.86
CA ARG A 39 6.32 5.80 3.15
C ARG A 39 6.82 4.40 3.50
N PRO A 40 7.93 4.28 4.24
CA PRO A 40 8.39 2.99 4.72
C PRO A 40 7.40 2.46 5.75
N TRP A 41 7.07 1.17 5.66
CA TRP A 41 6.25 0.50 6.65
C TRP A 41 7.13 -0.07 7.74
N LEU A 42 6.82 0.28 8.99
CA LEU A 42 7.58 -0.11 10.18
C LEU A 42 6.80 -1.06 11.10
N GLY A 43 5.60 -1.47 10.70
CA GLY A 43 4.76 -2.41 11.44
C GLY A 43 5.08 -3.87 11.09
N SER A 44 4.14 -4.78 11.37
CA SER A 44 4.33 -6.20 11.09
C SER A 44 4.49 -6.49 9.59
N VAL A 45 5.23 -7.54 9.25
CA VAL A 45 5.32 -8.08 7.87
C VAL A 45 4.38 -9.26 7.64
N ASP A 46 3.73 -9.74 8.70
CA ASP A 46 2.65 -10.70 8.57
C ASP A 46 1.42 -10.00 7.96
N PRO A 47 0.80 -10.53 6.89
CA PRO A 47 -0.28 -9.84 6.19
C PRO A 47 -1.52 -9.57 7.05
N ASP A 48 -1.87 -10.46 7.97
CA ASP A 48 -3.05 -10.30 8.82
C ASP A 48 -2.79 -9.29 9.94
N GLU A 49 -1.62 -9.34 10.57
CA GLU A 49 -1.21 -8.34 11.56
C GLU A 49 -1.02 -6.96 10.92
N ALA A 50 -0.32 -6.89 9.79
CA ALA A 50 -0.07 -5.64 9.06
C ALA A 50 -1.37 -4.98 8.61
N ARG A 51 -2.38 -5.78 8.20
CA ARG A 51 -3.72 -5.26 7.89
C ARG A 51 -4.35 -4.58 9.09
N ALA A 52 -4.32 -5.23 10.25
CA ALA A 52 -4.92 -4.72 11.47
C ALA A 52 -4.18 -3.47 11.96
N ASP A 53 -2.85 -3.50 11.99
CA ASP A 53 -2.00 -2.36 12.35
C ASP A 53 -2.26 -1.16 11.44
N TRP A 54 -2.33 -1.39 10.12
CA TRP A 54 -2.50 -0.31 9.15
C TRP A 54 -3.90 0.33 9.26
N ALA A 55 -4.94 -0.49 9.43
CA ALA A 55 -6.30 -0.01 9.70
C ALA A 55 -6.36 0.78 11.01
N GLU A 56 -5.73 0.32 12.08
CA GLU A 56 -5.67 1.02 13.37
C GLU A 56 -4.96 2.38 13.24
N MET A 57 -3.81 2.43 12.55
CA MET A 57 -3.06 3.67 12.32
C MET A 57 -3.85 4.72 11.55
N LEU A 58 -4.70 4.28 10.61
CA LEU A 58 -5.55 5.16 9.81
C LEU A 58 -6.92 5.42 10.45
N ALA A 59 -7.20 4.83 11.63
CA ALA A 59 -8.48 4.89 12.33
C ALA A 59 -9.65 4.38 11.49
N GLU A 60 -9.44 3.25 10.81
CA GLU A 60 -10.37 2.64 9.86
C GLU A 60 -10.74 1.21 10.22
N ASP A 61 -11.77 0.71 9.55
CA ASP A 61 -12.20 -0.67 9.67
C ASP A 61 -11.33 -1.59 8.78
N PRO A 62 -10.73 -2.68 9.34
CA PRO A 62 -9.95 -3.65 8.57
C PRO A 62 -10.78 -4.39 7.48
N ASP A 63 -12.11 -4.34 7.51
CA ASP A 63 -12.96 -4.87 6.44
C ASP A 63 -12.82 -4.08 5.12
N ASN A 64 -12.30 -2.84 5.16
CA ASN A 64 -11.99 -2.05 3.96
C ASN A 64 -10.66 -2.47 3.29
N TYR A 65 -10.01 -3.50 3.80
CA TYR A 65 -8.70 -3.94 3.38
C TYR A 65 -8.75 -5.37 2.83
N GLN A 66 -8.11 -5.57 1.69
CA GLN A 66 -8.00 -6.87 1.05
C GLN A 66 -6.54 -7.31 0.98
N ILE A 67 -6.23 -8.47 1.55
CA ILE A 67 -4.93 -9.12 1.38
C ILE A 67 -4.91 -9.78 0.00
N ALA A 68 -3.87 -9.51 -0.76
CA ALA A 68 -3.61 -10.02 -2.09
C ALA A 68 -2.10 -10.29 -2.23
N ASP A 69 -1.69 -10.66 -3.44
CA ASP A 69 -0.29 -10.85 -3.82
C ASP A 69 0.07 -9.91 -5.00
N GLU A 70 1.33 -9.96 -5.41
CA GLU A 70 1.84 -9.18 -6.55
C GLU A 70 1.18 -9.51 -7.90
N ASP A 71 0.52 -10.65 -8.05
CA ASP A 71 -0.23 -11.02 -9.26
C ASP A 71 -1.62 -10.36 -9.31
N ASN A 72 -1.98 -9.56 -8.30
CA ASN A 72 -3.22 -8.79 -8.33
C ASN A 72 -3.25 -7.83 -9.52
N GLN A 73 -4.22 -8.02 -10.41
CA GLN A 73 -4.33 -7.23 -11.64
C GLN A 73 -4.48 -5.72 -11.40
N VAL A 74 -5.20 -5.33 -10.35
CA VAL A 74 -5.42 -3.92 -10.03
C VAL A 74 -4.14 -3.28 -9.55
N TYR A 75 -3.43 -3.95 -8.63
CA TYR A 75 -2.09 -3.54 -8.21
C TYR A 75 -1.14 -3.41 -9.39
N CYS A 76 -1.11 -4.40 -10.31
CA CYS A 76 -0.25 -4.36 -11.49
C CYS A 76 -0.52 -3.15 -12.40
N MET A 77 -1.79 -2.78 -12.58
CA MET A 77 -2.16 -1.62 -13.40
C MET A 77 -1.73 -0.30 -12.73
N GLU A 78 -1.93 -0.17 -11.43
CA GLU A 78 -1.62 1.05 -10.67
C GLU A 78 -0.17 1.12 -10.17
N ARG A 79 0.59 0.03 -10.31
CA ARG A 79 2.01 -0.04 -9.93
C ARG A 79 2.84 1.03 -10.64
N SER A 80 2.49 1.37 -11.89
CA SER A 80 3.19 2.42 -12.65
C SER A 80 3.11 3.79 -11.99
N ASP A 81 2.08 4.05 -11.16
CA ASP A 81 1.95 5.29 -10.40
C ASP A 81 2.96 5.39 -9.25
N TRP A 82 3.51 4.25 -8.79
CA TRP A 82 4.60 4.24 -7.82
C TRP A 82 5.89 4.81 -8.40
N ASP A 83 6.18 4.49 -9.68
CA ASP A 83 7.40 4.91 -10.36
C ASP A 83 7.45 6.42 -10.63
N LEU A 84 6.31 7.12 -10.58
CA LEU A 84 6.23 8.58 -10.70
C LEU A 84 6.65 9.31 -9.41
N CYS A 85 6.65 8.63 -8.26
CA CYS A 85 7.07 9.21 -7.00
C CYS A 85 8.61 9.09 -6.87
N THR A 86 9.32 10.15 -7.24
CA THR A 86 10.79 10.28 -7.22
C THR A 86 11.44 10.22 -5.82
N MET A 87 10.70 9.88 -4.76
CA MET A 87 11.15 9.94 -3.36
C MET A 87 11.80 8.66 -2.81
N TRP A 88 12.05 7.61 -3.60
CA TRP A 88 12.75 6.41 -3.10
C TRP A 88 13.95 6.05 -3.98
N PRO A 89 15.04 5.47 -3.43
CA PRO A 89 16.30 5.34 -4.12
C PRO A 89 16.15 4.40 -5.33
N PRO A 90 17.02 4.57 -6.34
CA PRO A 90 17.02 3.69 -7.49
C PRO A 90 17.15 2.24 -7.04
N ARG A 91 16.30 1.35 -7.57
CA ARG A 91 16.52 -0.09 -7.47
C ARG A 91 17.90 -0.41 -8.07
N PRO A 92 18.71 -1.31 -7.48
CA PRO A 92 19.97 -1.74 -8.08
C PRO A 92 19.76 -2.43 -9.42
#